data_AF-A0A158E6T8-F1
#
_entry.id   AF-A0A158E6T8-F1
#
_cell.length_a   1.000
_cell.length_b   1.000
_cell.length_c   1.000
_cell.angle_alpha   90.00
_cell.angle_beta   90.00
_cell.angle_gamma   90.00
#
_symmetry.space_group_name_H-M   'P 1'
#
loop_
_entity.id
_entity.type
_entity.pdbx_description
1 polymer ?
#
loop_
_entity_poly.entity_id
_entity_poly.type
_entity_poly.pdbx_seq_one_letter_code
_entity_poly.pdbx_strand_id
1 'polypeptide(L)'
;MLHETAHLAITPCCFRSLMGGNLYAGQREMLRRIDEKGLHPDAPLYRAVIQCSKPEAATWAWAAGVSLGLPGSEIIRDDEYDGEGADIRFALQMDAYIGIHGFAHAGFYTIRKRGAFDAWPRLHFWTQEVAADAGAQQLDLSVKHRKSSTVPLSTI
;
A
#
# COMPACT_ATOMS: atom_id res chain seq x y z
N MET A 1 -1.25 10.03 -16.83
CA MET A 1 -0.08 10.50 -16.03
C MET A 1 -0.18 10.17 -14.54
N LEU A 2 -1.32 10.44 -13.88
CA LEU A 2 -1.47 10.13 -12.44
C LEU A 2 -1.34 8.63 -12.16
N HIS A 3 -1.90 7.77 -13.02
CA HIS A 3 -1.78 6.30 -12.91
C HIS A 3 -0.32 5.82 -12.87
N GLU A 4 0.51 6.28 -13.80
CA GLU A 4 1.93 5.90 -13.84
C GLU A 4 2.71 6.43 -12.63
N THR A 5 2.37 7.64 -12.17
CA THR A 5 2.94 8.22 -10.94
C THR A 5 2.53 7.40 -9.72
N ALA A 6 1.30 6.91 -9.71
CA ALA A 6 0.77 6.10 -8.63
C ALA A 6 1.60 4.83 -8.41
N HIS A 7 2.03 4.16 -9.49
CA HIS A 7 2.91 2.99 -9.36
C HIS A 7 4.19 3.29 -8.58
N LEU A 8 4.82 4.44 -8.81
CA LEU A 8 6.00 4.86 -8.02
C LEU A 8 5.63 5.18 -6.57
N ALA A 9 4.50 5.85 -6.36
CA ALA A 9 4.05 6.28 -5.05
C ALA A 9 3.71 5.10 -4.13
N ILE A 10 3.01 4.09 -4.64
CA ILE A 10 2.57 2.92 -3.87
C ILE A 10 3.65 1.84 -3.75
N THR A 11 4.67 1.87 -4.60
CA THR A 11 5.81 0.95 -4.51
C THR A 11 6.64 1.27 -3.26
N PRO A 12 6.99 0.26 -2.44
CA PRO A 12 7.90 0.44 -1.31
C PRO A 12 9.20 1.12 -1.71
N CYS A 13 9.69 2.04 -0.89
CA CYS A 13 10.83 2.91 -1.22
C CYS A 13 12.08 2.13 -1.68
N CYS A 14 12.33 0.94 -1.11
CA CYS A 14 13.45 0.07 -1.46
C CYS A 14 13.36 -0.57 -2.85
N PHE A 15 12.19 -0.53 -3.50
CA PHE A 15 11.95 -1.10 -4.84
C PHE A 15 11.62 -0.05 -5.90
N ARG A 16 11.48 1.24 -5.56
CA ARG A 16 11.10 2.29 -6.52
C ARG A 16 12.05 2.38 -7.72
N SER A 17 13.33 2.10 -7.52
CA SER A 17 14.33 2.07 -8.60
C SER A 17 14.05 0.99 -9.67
N LEU A 18 13.26 -0.03 -9.34
CA LEU A 18 12.85 -1.08 -10.29
C LEU A 18 11.73 -0.63 -11.23
N MET A 19 11.04 0.47 -10.92
CA MET A 19 9.86 0.94 -11.67
C MET A 19 10.22 1.84 -12.86
N GLY A 20 11.51 1.88 -13.24
CA GLY A 20 11.98 2.60 -14.41
C GLY A 20 11.71 1.83 -15.71
N GLY A 21 11.12 2.50 -16.70
CA GLY A 21 10.88 1.92 -18.02
C GLY A 21 9.73 0.92 -18.03
N ASN A 22 10.01 -0.36 -17.78
CA ASN A 22 9.02 -1.42 -17.86
C ASN A 22 8.51 -1.82 -16.46
N LEU A 23 7.33 -1.31 -16.09
CA LEU A 23 6.70 -1.58 -14.80
C LEU A 23 6.45 -3.07 -14.55
N TYR A 24 6.07 -3.85 -15.56
CA TYR A 24 5.87 -5.30 -15.39
C TYR A 24 7.18 -6.01 -15.06
N ALA A 25 8.29 -5.61 -15.66
CA ALA A 25 9.59 -6.15 -15.33
C ALA A 25 9.97 -5.79 -13.88
N GLY A 26 9.76 -4.54 -13.48
CA GLY A 26 10.02 -4.06 -12.12
C GLY A 26 9.20 -4.80 -11.06
N GLN A 27 7.89 -4.96 -11.28
CA GLN A 27 6.98 -5.66 -10.35
C GLN A 27 7.33 -7.14 -10.21
N ARG A 28 7.66 -7.83 -11.31
CA ARG A 28 8.10 -9.24 -11.25
C ARG A 28 9.40 -9.38 -10.46
N GLU A 29 10.35 -8.49 -10.68
CA GLU A 29 11.63 -8.50 -9.95
C GLU A 29 11.44 -8.21 -8.45
N MET A 30 10.55 -7.26 -8.11
CA MET A 30 10.18 -6.99 -6.73
C MET A 30 9.56 -8.21 -6.05
N LEU A 31 8.60 -8.89 -6.69
CA LEU A 31 7.98 -10.10 -6.16
C LEU A 31 9.00 -11.23 -5.98
N ARG A 32 9.88 -11.45 -6.96
CA ARG A 32 10.99 -12.42 -6.86
C ARG A 32 11.89 -12.16 -5.65
N ARG A 33 12.31 -10.91 -5.44
CA ARG A 33 13.18 -10.53 -4.30
C ARG A 33 12.51 -10.74 -2.95
N ILE A 34 11.19 -10.60 -2.87
CA ILE A 34 10.44 -10.79 -1.63
C ILE A 34 10.24 -12.27 -1.32
N ASP A 35 9.96 -13.07 -2.36
CA ASP A 35 9.90 -14.52 -2.26
C ASP A 35 11.24 -15.10 -1.76
N GLU A 36 12.35 -14.65 -2.34
CA GLU A 36 13.72 -15.08 -1.93
C GLU A 36 14.09 -14.69 -0.50
N LYS A 37 13.50 -13.61 0.04
CA LYS A 37 13.71 -13.22 1.44
C LYS A 37 12.99 -14.15 2.41
N GLY A 38 12.05 -14.98 1.96
CA GLY A 38 11.29 -15.89 2.81
C GLY A 38 10.55 -15.16 3.95
N LEU A 39 10.09 -13.93 3.71
CA LEU A 39 9.39 -13.16 4.73
C LEU A 39 8.03 -13.79 5.05
N HIS A 40 7.62 -13.68 6.31
CA HIS A 40 6.26 -14.02 6.68
C HIS A 40 5.26 -13.13 5.89
N PRO A 41 4.12 -13.65 5.40
CA PRO A 41 3.16 -12.85 4.62
C PRO A 41 2.63 -11.61 5.34
N ASP A 42 2.59 -11.64 6.68
CA ASP A 42 2.22 -10.48 7.51
C ASP A 42 3.35 -9.50 7.81
N ALA A 43 4.58 -9.77 7.34
CA ALA A 43 5.67 -8.82 7.49
C ALA A 43 5.31 -7.50 6.81
N PRO A 44 5.62 -6.33 7.41
CA PRO A 44 5.24 -5.03 6.87
C PRO A 44 5.62 -4.85 5.39
N LEU A 45 6.82 -5.29 5.01
CA LEU A 45 7.30 -5.22 3.63
C LEU A 45 6.53 -6.16 2.69
N TYR A 46 6.21 -7.39 3.11
CA TYR A 46 5.44 -8.33 2.29
C TYR A 46 4.05 -7.78 2.01
N ARG A 47 3.38 -7.26 3.05
CA ARG A 47 2.07 -6.58 2.91
C ARG A 47 2.16 -5.38 1.97
N ALA A 48 3.17 -4.52 2.11
CA ALA A 48 3.32 -3.37 1.22
C ALA A 48 3.52 -3.78 -0.24
N VAL A 49 4.19 -4.90 -0.51
CA VAL A 49 4.47 -5.42 -1.86
C VAL A 49 3.23 -6.03 -2.52
N ILE A 50 2.38 -6.75 -1.77
CA ILE A 50 1.15 -7.31 -2.34
C ILE A 50 0.05 -6.25 -2.54
N GLN A 51 0.15 -5.11 -1.84
CA GLN A 51 -0.79 -3.99 -1.90
C GLN A 51 -0.31 -2.82 -2.77
N CYS A 52 0.46 -3.10 -3.82
CA CYS A 52 1.01 -2.06 -4.72
C CYS A 52 0.77 -2.36 -6.21
N SER A 53 -0.40 -2.92 -6.53
CA SER A 53 -0.77 -3.36 -7.87
C SER A 53 -1.59 -2.31 -8.64
N LYS A 54 -2.11 -2.65 -9.83
CA LYS A 54 -2.86 -1.72 -10.68
C LYS A 54 -4.14 -1.17 -10.01
N PRO A 55 -4.99 -1.97 -9.35
CA PRO A 55 -6.10 -1.43 -8.57
C PRO A 55 -5.68 -0.40 -7.50
N GLU A 56 -4.61 -0.64 -6.74
CA GLU A 56 -4.15 0.34 -5.75
C GLU A 56 -3.60 1.60 -6.44
N ALA A 57 -2.96 1.47 -7.61
CA ALA A 57 -2.52 2.60 -8.42
C ALA A 57 -3.70 3.46 -8.91
N ALA A 58 -4.78 2.85 -9.38
CA ALA A 58 -6.00 3.54 -9.77
C ALA A 58 -6.64 4.27 -8.58
N THR A 59 -6.68 3.61 -7.42
CA THR A 59 -7.18 4.18 -6.16
C THR A 59 -6.35 5.40 -5.73
N TRP A 60 -5.02 5.30 -5.76
CA TRP A 60 -4.13 6.43 -5.47
C TRP A 60 -4.34 7.58 -6.46
N ALA A 61 -4.43 7.28 -7.76
CA ALA A 61 -4.63 8.27 -8.80
C ALA A 61 -5.95 9.03 -8.60
N TRP A 62 -7.02 8.32 -8.25
CA TRP A 62 -8.30 8.92 -7.88
C TRP A 62 -8.17 9.88 -6.70
N ALA A 63 -7.58 9.45 -5.60
CA ALA A 63 -7.39 10.28 -4.42
C ALA A 63 -6.55 11.54 -4.72
N ALA A 64 -5.48 11.40 -5.49
CA ALA A 64 -4.64 12.51 -5.93
C ALA A 64 -5.38 13.47 -6.86
N GLY A 65 -6.13 12.95 -7.83
CA GLY A 65 -6.89 13.78 -8.75
C GLY A 65 -8.01 14.56 -8.05
N VAL A 66 -8.71 13.92 -7.11
CA VAL A 66 -9.74 14.57 -6.27
C VAL A 66 -9.12 15.67 -5.41
N SER A 67 -7.94 15.44 -4.80
CA SER A 67 -7.27 16.47 -4.00
C SER A 67 -6.81 17.68 -4.83
N LEU A 68 -6.52 17.46 -6.11
CA LEU A 68 -6.18 18.50 -7.09
C LEU A 68 -7.40 19.18 -7.71
N GLY A 69 -8.62 18.73 -7.41
CA GLY A 69 -9.86 19.29 -7.98
C GLY A 69 -10.09 18.93 -9.44
N LEU A 70 -9.50 17.84 -9.94
CA LEU A 70 -9.67 17.37 -11.31
C LEU A 70 -11.03 16.67 -11.49
N PRO A 71 -11.66 16.77 -12.67
CA PRO A 71 -12.88 16.03 -12.96
C PRO A 71 -12.57 14.53 -13.07
N GLY A 72 -13.48 13.69 -12.58
CA GLY A 72 -13.27 12.23 -12.52
C GLY A 72 -12.89 11.60 -13.86
N SER A 73 -13.46 12.09 -14.97
CA SER A 73 -13.17 11.63 -16.34
C SER A 73 -11.76 11.96 -16.82
N GLU A 74 -11.07 12.92 -16.21
CA GLU A 74 -9.65 13.20 -16.47
C GLU A 74 -8.72 12.39 -15.57
N ILE A 75 -9.21 11.97 -14.39
CA ILE A 75 -8.42 11.16 -13.45
C ILE A 75 -8.36 9.70 -13.90
N ILE A 76 -9.52 9.15 -14.27
CA ILE A 76 -9.70 7.80 -14.80
C ILE A 76 -10.39 7.96 -16.14
N ARG A 77 -9.63 7.78 -17.23
CA ARG A 77 -10.14 7.96 -18.58
C ARG A 77 -10.65 6.63 -19.15
N ASP A 78 -11.67 6.68 -20.00
CA ASP A 78 -12.26 5.44 -20.54
C ASP A 78 -11.29 4.71 -21.48
N ASP A 79 -10.46 5.43 -22.23
CA ASP A 79 -9.46 4.87 -23.15
C ASP A 79 -8.26 4.22 -22.44
N GLU A 80 -8.01 4.55 -21.17
CA GLU A 80 -6.95 3.94 -20.37
C GLU A 80 -7.38 2.61 -19.72
N TYR A 81 -8.67 2.27 -19.76
CA TYR A 81 -9.28 1.13 -19.06
C TYR A 81 -10.23 0.33 -19.97
N ASP A 82 -9.90 0.15 -21.24
CA ASP A 82 -10.67 -0.68 -22.20
C ASP A 82 -12.17 -0.31 -22.30
N GLY A 83 -12.52 0.96 -22.06
CA GLY A 83 -13.90 1.46 -22.05
C GLY A 83 -14.61 1.39 -20.69
N GLU A 84 -13.99 0.78 -19.67
CA GLU A 84 -14.58 0.57 -18.33
C GLU A 84 -14.37 1.75 -17.37
N GLY A 85 -13.81 2.87 -17.84
CA GLY A 85 -13.49 4.01 -16.98
C GLY A 85 -14.71 4.54 -16.21
N ALA A 86 -15.90 4.56 -16.81
CA ALA A 86 -17.13 4.98 -16.15
C ALA A 86 -17.50 4.10 -14.95
N ASP A 87 -17.40 2.78 -15.11
CA ASP A 87 -17.71 1.81 -14.05
C ASP A 87 -16.69 1.89 -12.91
N ILE A 88 -15.41 2.08 -13.25
CA ILE A 88 -14.34 2.28 -12.27
C ILE A 88 -14.57 3.56 -11.46
N ARG A 89 -14.90 4.69 -12.13
CA ARG A 89 -15.23 5.96 -11.45
C ARG A 89 -16.42 5.78 -10.51
N PHE A 90 -17.47 5.11 -10.97
CA PHE A 90 -18.65 4.84 -10.16
C PHE A 90 -18.29 3.99 -8.93
N ALA A 91 -17.52 2.92 -9.11
CA ALA A 91 -17.06 2.07 -8.00
C ALA A 91 -16.18 2.82 -6.99
N LEU A 92 -15.31 3.72 -7.47
CA LEU A 92 -14.44 4.56 -6.61
C LEU A 92 -15.26 5.58 -5.79
N GLN A 93 -16.33 6.13 -6.36
CA GLN A 93 -17.25 7.04 -5.67
C GLN A 93 -18.12 6.31 -4.63
N MET A 94 -18.39 5.03 -4.84
CA MET A 94 -19.23 4.19 -3.97
C MET A 94 -18.42 3.37 -2.95
N ASP A 95 -17.14 3.68 -2.77
CA ASP A 95 -16.23 2.97 -1.86
C ASP A 95 -16.14 1.45 -2.13
N ALA A 96 -16.41 1.05 -3.38
CA ALA A 96 -16.63 -0.35 -3.80
C ALA A 96 -15.58 -0.85 -4.80
N TYR A 97 -14.67 0.01 -5.26
CA TYR A 97 -13.58 -0.39 -6.15
C TYR A 97 -12.56 -1.26 -5.41
N ILE A 98 -12.15 -2.39 -6.00
CA ILE A 98 -11.33 -3.40 -5.30
C ILE A 98 -10.02 -2.86 -4.69
N GLY A 99 -9.38 -1.90 -5.37
CA GLY A 99 -8.13 -1.29 -4.90
C GLY A 99 -8.26 -0.48 -3.61
N ILE A 100 -9.47 -0.04 -3.24
CA ILE A 100 -9.76 0.68 -1.98
C ILE A 100 -9.34 -0.18 -0.79
N HIS A 101 -9.71 -1.46 -0.79
CA HIS A 101 -9.40 -2.33 0.34
C HIS A 101 -7.90 -2.62 0.47
N GLY A 102 -7.22 -2.89 -0.65
CA GLY A 102 -5.78 -3.12 -0.64
C GLY A 102 -5.00 -1.89 -0.19
N PHE A 103 -5.40 -0.73 -0.69
CA PHE A 103 -4.78 0.55 -0.39
C PHE A 103 -5.02 1.00 1.07
N ALA A 104 -6.20 0.71 1.64
CA ALA A 104 -6.47 0.86 3.07
C ALA A 104 -5.61 -0.09 3.93
N HIS A 105 -5.44 -1.35 3.51
CA HIS A 105 -4.57 -2.31 4.19
C HIS A 105 -3.09 -1.93 4.14
N ALA A 106 -2.67 -1.19 3.11
CA ALA A 106 -1.34 -0.56 3.03
C ALA A 106 -1.19 0.68 3.93
N GLY A 107 -2.25 1.10 4.63
CA GLY A 107 -2.24 2.17 5.63
C GLY A 107 -2.45 3.58 5.08
N PHE A 108 -2.71 3.74 3.79
CA PHE A 108 -2.81 5.07 3.17
C PHE A 108 -4.01 5.89 3.64
N TYR A 109 -5.07 5.25 4.13
CA TYR A 109 -6.26 5.92 4.67
C TYR A 109 -7.11 4.94 5.50
N THR A 110 -8.19 5.45 6.13
CA THR A 110 -9.19 4.61 6.80
C THR A 110 -10.47 4.46 5.99
N ILE A 111 -11.00 3.23 5.83
CA ILE A 111 -12.26 2.99 5.11
C ILE A 111 -13.44 3.71 5.79
N ARG A 112 -13.45 3.71 7.13
CA ARG A 112 -14.47 4.40 7.92
C ARG A 112 -13.77 5.40 8.84
N LYS A 113 -14.32 6.61 8.91
CA LYS A 113 -13.83 7.66 9.81
C LYS A 113 -13.74 7.11 11.24
N ARG A 114 -12.53 7.08 11.80
CA ARG A 114 -12.27 6.72 13.21
C ARG A 114 -11.38 7.79 13.83
N GLY A 115 -11.93 8.52 14.80
CA GLY A 115 -11.20 9.59 15.49
C GLY A 115 -10.83 10.74 14.56
N ALA A 116 -9.58 11.18 14.62
CA ALA A 116 -9.05 12.31 13.85
C ALA A 116 -8.65 11.96 12.41
N PHE A 117 -8.70 10.69 12.02
CA PHE A 117 -8.28 10.26 10.69
C PHE A 117 -9.37 10.51 9.65
N ASP A 118 -8.96 11.08 8.54
CA ASP A 118 -9.83 11.23 7.39
C ASP A 118 -10.19 9.88 6.78
N ALA A 119 -11.40 9.82 6.23
CA ALA A 119 -11.87 8.70 5.44
C ALA A 119 -11.56 8.92 3.96
N TRP A 120 -11.71 7.86 3.17
CA TRP A 120 -11.67 7.92 1.71
C TRP A 120 -12.46 9.13 1.15
N PRO A 121 -11.95 9.84 0.11
CA PRO A 121 -10.72 9.61 -0.63
C PRO A 121 -9.48 10.37 -0.10
N ARG A 122 -9.49 10.86 1.15
CA ARG A 122 -8.35 11.62 1.69
C ARG A 122 -7.28 10.68 2.27
N LEU A 123 -6.04 10.84 1.81
CA LEU A 123 -4.91 10.01 2.22
C LEU A 123 -4.18 10.59 3.44
N HIS A 124 -3.63 9.72 4.29
CA HIS A 124 -2.76 10.07 5.42
C HIS A 124 -1.35 10.44 4.97
N PHE A 125 -0.87 9.77 3.92
CA PHE A 125 0.42 10.01 3.28
C PHE A 125 0.32 9.69 1.80
N TRP A 126 1.26 10.21 1.01
CA TRP A 126 1.24 10.09 -0.45
C TRP A 126 2.14 8.98 -0.99
N THR A 127 3.12 8.50 -0.22
CA THR A 127 4.12 7.55 -0.70
C THR A 127 4.39 6.43 0.29
N GLN A 128 4.64 5.21 -0.21
CA GLN A 128 4.90 4.02 0.59
C GLN A 128 6.36 3.98 1.08
N GLU A 129 6.60 4.42 2.32
CA GLU A 129 7.95 4.57 2.87
C GLU A 129 8.50 3.30 3.58
N VAL A 130 7.81 2.16 3.49
CA VAL A 130 8.30 0.91 4.07
C VAL A 130 9.65 0.51 3.45
N ALA A 131 10.68 0.53 4.28
CA ALA A 131 12.04 0.13 3.93
C ALA A 131 12.26 -1.38 4.10
N ALA A 132 13.39 -1.88 3.56
CA ALA A 132 13.75 -3.29 3.60
C ALA A 132 13.85 -3.89 5.03
N ASP A 133 14.12 -3.05 6.02
CA ASP A 133 14.47 -3.45 7.39
C ASP A 133 13.30 -3.35 8.36
N ALA A 134 12.10 -2.97 7.89
CA ALA A 134 10.92 -2.74 8.73
C ALA A 134 10.45 -4.00 9.50
N GLY A 135 10.91 -5.20 9.12
CA GLY A 135 10.68 -6.44 9.86
C GLY A 135 11.66 -6.73 11.01
N ALA A 136 12.84 -6.11 11.02
CA ALA A 136 13.89 -6.40 12.00
C ALA A 136 13.58 -5.79 13.39
N GLN A 137 12.89 -4.65 13.42
CA GLN A 137 12.56 -3.96 14.67
C GLN A 137 11.46 -4.68 15.49
N GLN A 138 10.59 -5.45 14.84
CA GLN A 138 9.50 -6.15 15.53
C GLN A 138 9.98 -7.43 16.23
N LEU A 139 10.98 -8.11 15.66
CA LEU A 139 11.61 -9.29 16.28
C LEU A 139 12.48 -8.92 17.50
N ASP A 140 13.19 -7.79 17.48
CA ASP A 140 14.01 -7.35 18.62
C ASP A 140 13.16 -6.99 19.86
N LEU A 141 11.96 -6.44 19.66
CA LEU A 141 11.02 -6.13 20.74
C LEU A 141 10.39 -7.38 21.38
N SER A 142 10.07 -8.41 20.57
CA SER A 142 9.54 -9.69 21.08
C SER A 142 10.60 -10.52 21.82
N VAL A 143 11.88 -10.42 21.44
CA VAL A 143 12.99 -11.09 22.15
C VAL A 143 13.28 -10.41 23.49
N LYS A 144 13.16 -9.08 23.58
CA LYS A 144 13.31 -8.33 24.84
C LYS A 144 12.23 -8.68 25.88
N HIS A 145 10.99 -8.94 25.45
CA HIS A 145 9.91 -9.34 26.37
C HIS A 145 10.04 -10.79 26.89
N ARG A 146 10.68 -11.70 26.15
CA ARG A 146 10.88 -13.10 26.61
C ARG A 146 12.00 -13.29 27.63
N LYS A 147 12.90 -12.33 27.81
CA LYS A 147 14.06 -12.47 28.72
C LYS A 147 13.81 -11.96 30.16
N SER A 148 12.60 -11.51 30.49
CA SER A 148 12.30 -10.87 31.78
C SER A 148 11.50 -11.73 32.78
N SER A 149 11.29 -13.02 32.53
CA SER A 149 10.54 -13.90 33.45
C SER A 149 11.39 -15.06 33.97
N THR A 150 12.38 -14.75 34.81
CA THR A 150 12.90 -15.69 35.80
C THR A 150 12.30 -15.33 37.16
N VAL A 151 11.25 -16.03 37.55
CA VAL A 151 10.72 -16.00 38.92
C VAL A 151 11.63 -16.89 39.78
N PRO A 152 12.24 -16.40 40.88
CA PRO A 152 12.94 -17.27 41.79
C PRO A 152 11.92 -18.07 42.61
N LEU A 153 12.02 -19.40 42.59
CA LEU A 153 11.40 -20.23 43.61
C LEU A 153 12.13 -19.99 44.94
N SER A 154 11.47 -19.34 45.88
CA SER A 154 11.83 -19.39 47.30
C SER A 154 10.73 -20.09 48.09
N THR A 155 11.10 -21.25 48.59
CA THR A 155 10.49 -22.09 49.63
C THR A 155 9.79 -21.30 50.74
N ILE A 156 8.52 -21.64 51.05
CA ILE A 156 7.96 -21.96 52.38
C ILE A 156 6.80 -22.93 52.17
#